data_AF-A0A7S0GMI9-F1
#
_entry.id   AF-A0A7S0GMI9-F1
#
_cell.length_a   1.000
_cell.length_b   1.000
_cell.length_c   1.000
_cell.angle_alpha   90.00
_cell.angle_beta   90.00
_cell.angle_gamma   90.00
#
_symmetry.space_group_name_H-M   'P 1'
#
loop_
_entity.id
_entity.type
_entity.pdbx_description
1 polymer ?
#
loop_
_entity_poly.entity_id
_entity_poly.type
_entity_poly.pdbx_seq_one_letter_code
_entity_poly.pdbx_strand_id
1 'polypeptide(L)'
;RWFRLRELLIVFLKQQERTWLGLPSVVSPVLKDLVNRPMDRVSIEDDVQTSIRLRAQGIQKDEQEKKKSKPSENETNKKSGLITTTTSDANKTDTTPSNDGKSKFELSSPLTSDLIYKAKIIEKKSSNMMSMWKRTLAIVTADSFLHLFEIPSTIKVQSGSAPEAAFHALMPQLKIPTEESVELQQQQAKTMAAAVAMPLNYALPGSATKPDDHLMPTESIALPNACIYYKDGVGNSAFEITETFVAKGATKVFSKTTTRKMYLRTLNKEHTKDLISILQANK
;
A
#
# COMPACT_ATOMS: atom_id res chain seq x y z
N ARG A 1 20.28 -35.20 -30.31
CA ARG A 1 19.53 -34.35 -29.34
C ARG A 1 20.36 -33.93 -28.12
N TRP A 2 21.21 -34.80 -27.55
CA TRP A 2 22.10 -34.47 -26.41
C TRP A 2 23.13 -33.36 -26.69
N PHE A 3 23.65 -33.28 -27.93
CA PHE A 3 24.63 -32.25 -28.32
C PHE A 3 24.11 -30.81 -28.17
N ARG A 4 22.82 -30.58 -28.48
CA ARG A 4 22.20 -29.24 -28.37
C ARG A 4 21.99 -28.80 -26.92
N LEU A 5 21.80 -29.74 -25.99
CA LEU A 5 21.63 -29.40 -24.57
C LEU A 5 22.95 -28.90 -23.98
N ARG A 6 24.07 -29.54 -24.35
CA ARG A 6 25.42 -29.16 -23.90
C ARG A 6 25.78 -27.75 -24.36
N GLU A 7 25.50 -27.41 -25.62
CA GLU A 7 25.74 -26.06 -26.13
C GLU A 7 24.89 -25.01 -25.42
N LEU A 8 23.62 -25.29 -25.17
CA LEU A 8 22.71 -24.38 -24.47
C LEU A 8 23.14 -24.15 -23.01
N LEU A 9 23.66 -25.18 -22.35
CA LEU A 9 24.21 -25.11 -21.00
C LEU A 9 25.48 -24.25 -20.95
N ILE A 10 26.36 -24.40 -21.94
CA ILE A 10 27.58 -23.59 -22.06
C ILE A 10 27.23 -22.11 -22.31
N VAL A 11 26.26 -21.82 -23.18
CA VAL A 11 25.81 -20.45 -23.45
C VAL A 11 25.20 -19.82 -22.19
N PHE A 12 24.37 -20.57 -21.46
CA PHE A 12 23.76 -20.10 -20.22
C PHE A 12 24.81 -19.79 -19.14
N LEU A 13 25.79 -20.69 -18.92
CA LEU A 13 26.84 -20.47 -17.93
C LEU A 13 27.70 -19.25 -18.27
N LYS A 14 28.05 -19.05 -19.55
CA LYS A 14 28.78 -17.86 -20.00
C LYS A 14 27.99 -16.56 -19.78
N GLN A 15 26.68 -16.60 -20.00
CA GLN A 15 25.82 -15.44 -19.76
C GLN A 15 25.70 -15.13 -18.26
N GLN A 16 25.55 -16.17 -17.43
CA GLN A 16 25.49 -16.03 -15.98
C GLN A 16 26.80 -15.45 -15.44
N GLU A 17 27.96 -15.96 -15.89
CA GLU A 17 29.27 -15.45 -15.52
C GLU A 17 29.43 -13.96 -15.89
N ARG A 18 29.02 -13.54 -17.10
CA ARG A 18 29.02 -12.13 -17.48
C ARG A 18 28.15 -11.24 -16.59
N THR A 19 26.95 -11.70 -16.24
CA THR A 19 26.05 -10.97 -15.34
C THR A 19 26.64 -10.86 -13.93
N TRP A 20 27.23 -11.94 -13.42
CA TRP A 20 27.92 -11.96 -12.12
C TRP A 20 29.16 -11.07 -12.10
N LEU A 21 29.92 -11.01 -13.19
CA LEU A 21 31.08 -10.13 -13.31
C LEU A 21 30.69 -8.65 -13.51
N GLY A 22 29.48 -8.36 -14.03
CA GLY A 22 28.95 -7.00 -14.19
C GLY A 22 28.22 -6.43 -12.95
N LEU A 23 27.89 -7.27 -11.97
CA LEU A 23 27.28 -6.84 -10.71
C LEU A 23 28.19 -5.91 -9.88
N PRO A 24 29.50 -6.20 -9.70
CA PRO A 24 30.42 -5.32 -8.98
C PRO A 24 30.54 -3.92 -9.57
N SER A 25 30.38 -3.71 -10.88
CA SER A 25 30.46 -2.38 -11.49
C SER A 25 29.26 -1.49 -11.19
N VAL A 26 28.11 -2.09 -10.83
CA VAL A 26 26.90 -1.36 -10.39
C VAL A 26 26.87 -1.18 -8.88
N VAL A 27 27.36 -2.19 -8.15
CA VAL A 27 27.35 -2.22 -6.68
C VAL A 27 28.47 -1.35 -6.09
N SER A 28 29.64 -1.28 -6.71
CA SER A 28 30.78 -0.50 -6.20
C SER A 28 30.57 1.02 -6.16
N PRO A 29 30.01 1.69 -7.19
CA PRO A 29 29.73 3.12 -7.12
C PRO A 29 28.72 3.44 -6.02
N VAL A 30 27.65 2.64 -5.90
CA VAL A 30 26.60 2.85 -4.89
C VAL A 30 27.16 2.64 -3.47
N LEU A 31 27.94 1.58 -3.24
CA LEU A 31 28.62 1.38 -1.97
C LEU A 31 29.63 2.47 -1.67
N LYS A 32 30.39 2.94 -2.67
CA LYS A 32 31.35 4.03 -2.49
C LYS A 32 30.64 5.33 -2.11
N ASP A 33 29.48 5.62 -2.71
CA ASP A 33 28.65 6.78 -2.35
C ASP A 33 28.04 6.63 -0.95
N LEU A 34 27.59 5.43 -0.57
CA LEU A 34 27.05 5.15 0.77
C LEU A 34 28.11 5.21 1.87
N VAL A 35 29.32 4.70 1.61
CA VAL A 35 30.43 4.67 2.57
C VAL A 35 31.06 6.05 2.75
N ASN A 36 31.10 6.87 1.69
CA ASN A 36 31.62 8.24 1.78
C ASN A 36 30.57 9.25 2.27
N ARG A 37 29.32 8.83 2.47
CA ARG A 37 28.30 9.71 3.04
C ARG A 37 28.57 9.83 4.54
N PRO A 38 28.77 11.04 5.07
CA PRO A 38 29.01 11.22 6.50
C PRO A 38 27.76 10.74 7.27
N MET A 39 27.88 9.61 7.97
CA MET A 39 26.88 9.11 8.93
C MET A 39 27.03 9.79 10.31
N ASP A 40 27.62 10.99 10.35
CA ASP A 40 27.67 11.74 11.59
C ASP A 40 26.26 12.18 11.96
N ARG A 41 25.76 11.63 13.07
CA ARG A 41 24.41 11.85 13.57
C ARG A 41 24.13 13.34 13.75
N VAL A 42 25.14 14.11 14.18
CA VAL A 42 25.01 15.55 14.40
C VAL A 42 24.78 16.27 13.07
N SER A 43 25.55 15.94 12.04
CA SER A 43 25.39 16.52 10.70
C SER A 43 24.04 16.19 10.07
N ILE A 44 23.55 14.95 10.25
CA ILE A 44 22.23 14.54 9.72
C ILE A 44 21.11 15.28 10.47
N GLU A 45 21.22 15.42 11.79
CA GLU A 45 20.25 16.14 12.61
C GLU A 45 20.22 17.63 12.26
N ASP A 46 21.39 18.25 12.06
CA ASP A 46 21.50 19.63 11.60
C ASP A 46 20.92 19.83 10.18
N ASP A 47 21.15 18.90 9.25
CA ASP A 47 20.55 18.94 7.91
C ASP A 47 19.03 18.84 7.96
N VAL A 48 18.50 17.93 8.78
CA VAL A 48 17.05 17.76 8.96
C VAL A 48 16.45 19.02 9.61
N GLN A 49 17.06 19.54 10.67
CA GLN A 49 16.61 20.77 11.33
C GLN A 49 16.68 21.99 10.40
N THR A 50 17.73 22.08 9.58
CA THR A 50 17.91 23.16 8.60
C THR A 50 16.86 23.07 7.50
N SER A 51 16.59 21.86 6.99
CA SER A 51 15.53 21.61 6.01
C SER A 51 14.15 21.99 6.57
N ILE A 52 13.84 21.59 7.81
CA ILE A 52 12.58 21.95 8.48
C ILE A 52 12.48 23.46 8.64
N ARG A 53 13.54 24.13 9.11
CA ARG A 53 13.56 25.58 9.33
C ARG A 53 13.38 26.36 8.03
N LEU A 54 14.08 25.99 6.97
CA LEU A 54 13.95 26.62 5.64
C LEU A 54 12.54 26.46 5.09
N ARG A 55 11.95 25.26 5.23
CA ARG A 55 10.59 24.99 4.76
C ARG A 55 9.54 25.76 5.57
N ALA A 56 9.71 25.84 6.88
CA ALA A 56 8.84 26.61 7.77
C ALA A 56 8.90 28.12 7.45
N GLN A 57 10.08 28.66 7.17
CA GLN A 57 10.23 30.05 6.74
C GLN A 57 9.59 30.31 5.37
N GLY A 58 9.67 29.36 4.43
CA GLY A 58 8.96 29.43 3.15
C GLY A 58 7.45 29.56 3.35
N ILE A 59 6.86 28.71 4.19
CA ILE A 59 5.42 28.75 4.50
C ILE A 59 5.02 30.09 5.12
N GLN A 60 5.82 30.63 6.05
CA GLN A 60 5.54 31.93 6.67
C GLN A 60 5.60 33.09 5.66
N LYS A 61 6.55 33.07 4.72
CA LYS A 61 6.63 34.08 3.65
C LYS A 61 5.43 33.99 2.72
N ASP A 62 5.06 32.77 2.30
CA ASP A 62 3.89 32.53 1.46
C ASP A 62 2.59 33.00 2.16
N GLU A 63 2.48 32.84 3.48
CA GLU A 63 1.37 33.37 4.26
C GLU A 63 1.34 34.89 4.36
N GLN A 64 2.51 35.55 4.46
CA GLN A 64 2.58 37.01 4.50
C GLN A 64 2.27 37.65 3.14
N GLU A 65 2.72 37.04 2.04
CA GLU A 65 2.39 37.48 0.68
C GLU A 65 0.89 37.32 0.37
N LYS A 66 0.26 36.26 0.89
CA LYS A 66 -1.20 36.06 0.80
C LYS A 66 -2.01 37.04 1.65
N LYS A 67 -1.44 37.63 2.71
CA LYS A 67 -2.10 38.65 3.54
C LYS A 67 -2.02 40.07 2.97
N LYS A 68 -1.00 40.38 2.15
CA LYS A 68 -0.88 41.72 1.52
C LYS A 68 -1.78 41.92 0.30
N SER A 69 -2.41 40.86 -0.23
CA SER A 69 -3.20 40.89 -1.47
C SER A 69 -4.72 40.84 -1.30
N LYS A 70 -5.26 41.00 -0.08
CA LYS A 70 -6.72 41.11 0.15
C LYS A 70 -7.09 42.47 0.76
N PRO A 71 -7.91 43.30 0.09
CA PRO A 71 -8.55 44.45 0.71
C PRO A 71 -9.67 43.99 1.65
N SER A 72 -9.80 44.73 2.74
CA SER A 72 -10.77 44.62 3.83
C SER A 72 -12.22 44.55 3.35
N GLU A 73 -12.95 43.50 3.74
CA GLU A 73 -14.40 43.54 3.89
C GLU A 73 -14.86 42.80 5.15
N ASN A 74 -15.92 43.36 5.75
CA ASN A 74 -16.29 43.29 7.16
C ASN A 74 -16.96 41.99 7.63
N GLU A 75 -16.86 41.83 8.94
CA GLU A 75 -17.62 41.03 9.92
C GLU A 75 -18.98 40.44 9.50
N THR A 76 -19.25 39.17 9.84
CA THR A 76 -20.23 38.80 10.90
C THR A 76 -20.29 37.29 11.22
N ASN A 77 -20.10 36.97 12.50
CA ASN A 77 -20.87 36.05 13.35
C ASN A 77 -21.44 34.70 12.81
N LYS A 78 -20.89 33.58 13.28
CA LYS A 78 -21.46 32.67 14.34
C LYS A 78 -20.80 31.28 14.29
N LYS A 79 -20.11 30.90 15.37
CA LYS A 79 -19.69 29.53 15.68
C LYS A 79 -20.77 28.88 16.56
N SER A 80 -21.35 27.78 16.08
CA SER A 80 -21.82 26.68 16.93
C SER A 80 -21.41 25.40 16.23
N GLY A 81 -20.67 24.55 16.94
CA GLY A 81 -20.03 23.37 16.36
C GLY A 81 -20.98 22.19 16.21
N LEU A 82 -20.66 21.31 15.25
CA LEU A 82 -20.79 19.88 15.41
C LEU A 82 -20.03 19.18 14.27
N ILE A 83 -19.17 18.24 14.62
CA ILE A 83 -18.42 17.39 13.70
C ILE A 83 -19.40 16.38 13.11
N THR A 84 -19.72 16.55 11.82
CA THR A 84 -20.45 15.58 11.02
C THR A 84 -19.60 15.26 9.79
N THR A 85 -18.84 14.18 9.83
CA THR A 85 -18.26 13.58 8.61
C THR A 85 -19.30 12.68 7.97
N THR A 86 -20.18 13.30 7.19
CA THR A 86 -21.06 12.60 6.25
C THR A 86 -20.28 12.21 4.99
N THR A 87 -20.39 10.93 4.68
CA THR A 87 -20.30 10.28 3.38
C THR A 87 -20.81 11.12 2.21
N SER A 88 -20.11 11.09 1.08
CA SER A 88 -20.71 11.41 -0.22
C SER A 88 -20.00 10.68 -1.35
N ASP A 89 -20.84 9.96 -2.09
CA ASP A 89 -20.58 9.15 -3.27
C ASP A 89 -20.00 9.92 -4.47
N ALA A 90 -19.41 9.15 -5.37
CA ALA A 90 -18.91 9.56 -6.67
C ALA A 90 -20.04 9.87 -7.67
N ASN A 91 -20.02 11.05 -8.32
CA ASN A 91 -19.83 11.18 -9.78
C ASN A 91 -19.91 12.65 -10.28
N LYS A 92 -18.98 12.96 -11.20
CA LYS A 92 -19.02 13.98 -12.29
C LYS A 92 -18.96 15.49 -11.97
N THR A 93 -17.79 16.06 -12.31
CA THR A 93 -17.55 17.31 -13.05
C THR A 93 -18.49 18.49 -12.80
N ASP A 94 -18.04 19.51 -12.07
CA ASP A 94 -17.77 20.81 -12.71
C ASP A 94 -16.89 21.72 -11.84
N THR A 95 -16.20 22.62 -12.52
CA THR A 95 -15.12 23.46 -12.01
C THR A 95 -15.71 24.68 -11.31
N THR A 96 -15.64 24.72 -9.97
CA THR A 96 -15.86 25.96 -9.20
C THR A 96 -14.80 26.07 -8.10
N PRO A 97 -13.89 27.06 -8.13
CA PRO A 97 -12.93 27.27 -7.05
C PRO A 97 -13.64 27.94 -5.87
N SER A 98 -14.23 27.13 -4.98
CA SER A 98 -14.66 27.61 -3.67
C SER A 98 -13.43 27.88 -2.81
N ASN A 99 -13.09 29.17 -2.77
CA ASN A 99 -11.90 29.74 -2.17
C ASN A 99 -12.07 29.92 -0.65
N ASP A 100 -12.18 28.81 0.09
CA ASP A 100 -12.06 28.82 1.55
C ASP A 100 -10.62 28.45 1.94
N GLY A 101 -9.83 29.49 2.22
CA GLY A 101 -8.38 29.47 2.47
C GLY A 101 -7.92 28.79 3.76
N LYS A 102 -8.48 27.63 4.10
CA LYS A 102 -7.76 26.63 4.89
C LYS A 102 -7.18 25.67 3.88
N SER A 103 -5.85 25.61 3.77
CA SER A 103 -5.17 24.53 3.06
C SER A 103 -5.51 23.22 3.77
N LYS A 104 -6.67 22.64 3.44
CA LYS A 104 -6.97 21.24 3.72
C LYS A 104 -5.95 20.48 2.90
N PHE A 105 -4.94 19.96 3.59
CA PHE A 105 -4.16 18.87 3.05
C PHE A 105 -5.12 17.70 2.84
N GLU A 106 -5.74 17.63 1.67
CA GLU A 106 -6.41 16.43 1.23
C GLU A 106 -5.32 15.41 0.95
N LEU A 107 -5.00 14.61 1.97
CA LEU A 107 -4.19 13.42 1.80
C LEU A 107 -5.01 12.49 0.89
N SER A 108 -4.70 12.52 -0.40
CA SER A 108 -5.28 11.63 -1.38
C SER A 108 -5.07 10.18 -0.91
N SER A 109 -6.12 9.39 -0.89
CA SER A 109 -6.05 7.98 -0.49
C SER A 109 -4.97 7.26 -1.31
N PRO A 110 -4.14 6.39 -0.72
CA PRO A 110 -3.16 5.61 -1.49
C PRO A 110 -3.80 4.81 -2.64
N LEU A 111 -5.09 4.50 -2.53
CA LEU A 111 -5.88 3.81 -3.57
C LEU A 111 -6.15 4.65 -4.81
N THR A 112 -5.99 5.98 -4.74
CA THR A 112 -6.12 6.89 -5.90
C THR A 112 -4.80 7.11 -6.62
N SER A 113 -3.76 6.36 -6.27
CA SER A 113 -2.47 6.43 -6.97
C SER A 113 -2.63 6.00 -8.43
N ASP A 114 -1.98 6.70 -9.35
CA ASP A 114 -1.90 6.34 -10.78
C ASP A 114 -1.29 4.95 -11.02
N LEU A 115 -0.57 4.41 -10.03
CA LEU A 115 -0.03 3.05 -10.07
C LEU A 115 -1.10 1.97 -9.86
N ILE A 116 -2.29 2.35 -9.37
CA ILE A 116 -3.42 1.45 -9.14
C ILE A 116 -4.43 1.64 -10.25
N TYR A 117 -4.58 0.62 -11.08
CA TYR A 117 -5.56 0.62 -12.17
C TYR A 117 -6.98 0.39 -11.64
N LYS A 118 -7.15 -0.53 -10.68
CA LYS A 118 -8.45 -0.83 -10.08
C LYS A 118 -8.31 -1.45 -8.70
N ALA A 119 -9.07 -0.96 -7.73
CA ALA A 119 -9.26 -1.62 -6.44
C ALA A 119 -10.72 -2.10 -6.31
N LYS A 120 -10.93 -3.31 -5.76
CA LYS A 120 -12.28 -3.87 -5.56
C LYS A 120 -12.29 -4.90 -4.43
N ILE A 121 -13.37 -4.93 -3.66
CA ILE A 121 -13.58 -5.97 -2.66
C ILE A 121 -14.28 -7.16 -3.31
N ILE A 122 -13.63 -8.30 -3.25
CA ILE A 122 -14.09 -9.55 -3.83
C ILE A 122 -14.03 -10.66 -2.78
N GLU A 123 -14.54 -11.83 -3.13
CA GLU A 123 -14.34 -13.03 -2.32
C GLU A 123 -13.43 -14.01 -3.05
N LYS A 124 -12.52 -14.59 -2.28
CA LYS A 124 -11.52 -15.54 -2.73
C LYS A 124 -11.78 -16.89 -2.07
N LYS A 125 -11.67 -17.96 -2.84
CA LYS A 125 -11.64 -19.34 -2.34
C LYS A 125 -10.33 -20.00 -2.76
N SER A 126 -9.63 -20.58 -1.79
CA SER A 126 -8.38 -21.29 -2.05
C SER A 126 -8.62 -22.57 -2.86
N SER A 127 -7.57 -23.14 -3.45
CA SER A 127 -7.69 -24.35 -4.27
C SER A 127 -8.24 -25.58 -3.51
N ASN A 128 -8.23 -25.58 -2.18
CA ASN A 128 -8.72 -26.70 -1.38
C ASN A 128 -10.25 -26.77 -1.41
N MET A 129 -10.80 -27.96 -1.71
CA MET A 129 -12.25 -28.18 -1.90
C MET A 129 -13.10 -27.70 -0.71
N MET A 130 -12.58 -27.85 0.51
CA MET A 130 -13.25 -27.45 1.76
C MET A 130 -13.01 -26.01 2.20
N SER A 131 -12.32 -25.20 1.38
CA SER A 131 -12.04 -23.82 1.80
C SER A 131 -13.28 -22.92 1.71
N MET A 132 -13.44 -22.11 2.75
CA MET A 132 -14.49 -21.09 2.83
C MET A 132 -14.14 -19.90 1.93
N TRP A 133 -15.16 -19.23 1.40
CA TRP A 133 -14.99 -17.94 0.73
C TRP A 133 -14.58 -16.89 1.75
N LYS A 134 -13.46 -16.21 1.48
CA LYS A 134 -12.94 -15.14 2.33
C LYS A 134 -13.01 -13.82 1.58
N ARG A 135 -13.35 -12.76 2.31
CA ARG A 135 -13.37 -11.40 1.77
C ARG A 135 -11.92 -10.95 1.53
N THR A 136 -11.68 -10.30 0.41
CA THR A 136 -10.34 -9.96 -0.05
C THR A 136 -10.40 -8.64 -0.80
N LEU A 137 -9.54 -7.70 -0.43
CA LEU A 137 -9.29 -6.51 -1.22
C LEU A 137 -8.36 -6.90 -2.38
N ALA A 138 -8.87 -6.79 -3.60
CA ALA A 138 -8.13 -7.00 -4.82
C ALA A 138 -7.66 -5.66 -5.39
N ILE A 139 -6.37 -5.55 -5.67
CA ILE A 139 -5.75 -4.36 -6.25
C ILE A 139 -5.05 -4.79 -7.54
N VAL A 140 -5.49 -4.24 -8.66
CA VAL A 140 -4.84 -4.35 -9.97
C VAL A 140 -3.95 -3.14 -10.14
N THR A 141 -2.67 -3.38 -10.34
CA THR A 141 -1.65 -2.35 -10.52
C THR A 141 -1.32 -2.13 -12.00
N ALA A 142 -0.75 -0.97 -12.31
CA ALA A 142 -0.37 -0.56 -13.66
C ALA A 142 0.74 -1.42 -14.28
N ASP A 143 1.54 -2.11 -13.46
CA ASP A 143 2.56 -3.07 -13.87
C ASP A 143 2.02 -4.49 -14.08
N SER A 144 0.70 -4.63 -14.27
CA SER A 144 0.03 -5.89 -14.57
C SER A 144 0.12 -6.94 -13.46
N PHE A 145 0.08 -6.52 -12.19
CA PHE A 145 -0.09 -7.42 -11.05
C PHE A 145 -1.49 -7.31 -10.45
N LEU A 146 -1.98 -8.45 -9.95
CA LEU A 146 -3.16 -8.54 -9.10
C LEU A 146 -2.72 -8.92 -7.69
N HIS A 147 -2.77 -7.97 -6.78
CA HIS A 147 -2.50 -8.16 -5.36
C HIS A 147 -3.79 -8.44 -4.61
N LEU A 148 -3.75 -9.44 -3.73
CA LEU A 148 -4.88 -9.90 -2.94
C LEU A 148 -4.53 -9.76 -1.45
N PHE A 149 -5.33 -8.96 -0.75
CA PHE A 149 -5.20 -8.74 0.68
C PHE A 149 -6.42 -9.33 1.40
N GLU A 150 -6.21 -10.37 2.20
CA GLU A 150 -7.29 -11.00 2.95
C GLU A 150 -7.82 -10.06 4.02
N ILE A 151 -9.14 -9.91 4.09
CA ILE A 151 -9.81 -9.07 5.09
C ILE A 151 -10.24 -10.00 6.24
N PRO A 152 -9.75 -9.78 7.47
CA PRO A 152 -10.18 -10.53 8.64
C PRO A 152 -11.69 -10.52 8.82
N SER A 153 -12.26 -11.65 9.26
CA SER A 153 -13.70 -11.78 9.47
C SER A 153 -14.24 -10.86 10.58
N THR A 154 -13.36 -10.38 11.46
CA THR A 154 -13.63 -9.41 12.54
C THR A 154 -14.11 -8.07 12.00
N ILE A 155 -13.73 -7.71 10.77
CA ILE A 155 -14.06 -6.43 10.15
C ILE A 155 -15.40 -6.52 9.42
N LYS A 156 -16.29 -5.56 9.67
CA LYS A 156 -17.65 -5.48 9.10
C LYS A 156 -17.68 -4.89 7.67
N VAL A 157 -16.85 -5.42 6.78
CA VAL A 157 -16.78 -5.00 5.37
C VAL A 157 -17.45 -6.05 4.50
N GLN A 158 -18.39 -5.70 3.64
CA GLN A 158 -19.08 -6.67 2.78
C GLN A 158 -18.52 -6.66 1.35
N SER A 159 -18.77 -7.74 0.60
CA SER A 159 -18.48 -7.77 -0.84
C SER A 159 -19.26 -6.66 -1.55
N GLY A 160 -18.57 -5.83 -2.34
CA GLY A 160 -19.18 -4.67 -2.99
C GLY A 160 -19.13 -3.36 -2.19
N SER A 161 -18.65 -3.37 -0.94
CA SER A 161 -18.31 -2.12 -0.25
C SER A 161 -17.20 -1.35 -0.99
N ALA A 162 -17.10 -0.05 -0.72
CA ALA A 162 -16.04 0.80 -1.28
C ALA A 162 -14.65 0.30 -0.80
N PRO A 163 -13.65 0.19 -1.70
CA PRO A 163 -12.32 -0.29 -1.33
C PRO A 163 -11.63 0.61 -0.30
N GLU A 164 -11.94 1.91 -0.28
CA GLU A 164 -11.44 2.88 0.70
C GLU A 164 -11.93 2.53 2.12
N ALA A 165 -13.20 2.15 2.26
CA ALA A 165 -13.76 1.76 3.56
C ALA A 165 -13.06 0.52 4.11
N ALA A 166 -12.74 -0.46 3.23
CA ALA A 166 -11.95 -1.62 3.62
C ALA A 166 -10.53 -1.24 4.02
N PHE A 167 -9.87 -0.41 3.21
CA PHE A 167 -8.51 0.05 3.47
C PHE A 167 -8.41 0.80 4.80
N HIS A 168 -9.32 1.74 5.08
CA HIS A 168 -9.37 2.46 6.35
C HIS A 168 -9.64 1.55 7.55
N ALA A 169 -10.48 0.52 7.39
CA ALA A 169 -10.73 -0.45 8.45
C ALA A 169 -9.53 -1.35 8.75
N LEU A 170 -8.64 -1.54 7.77
CA LEU A 170 -7.46 -2.41 7.84
C LEU A 170 -6.18 -1.66 8.22
N MET A 171 -6.18 -0.33 8.09
CA MET A 171 -5.06 0.49 8.53
C MET A 171 -4.98 0.50 10.06
N PRO A 172 -3.78 0.30 10.65
CA PRO A 172 -3.61 0.49 12.07
C PRO A 172 -4.02 1.92 12.46
N GLN A 173 -4.85 2.05 13.48
CA GLN A 173 -5.24 3.36 14.00
C GLN A 173 -4.01 4.03 14.61
N LEU A 174 -3.41 4.95 13.87
CA LEU A 174 -2.30 5.75 14.34
C LEU A 174 -2.84 6.72 15.39
N LYS A 175 -2.55 6.44 16.67
CA LYS A 175 -2.70 7.44 17.73
C LYS A 175 -1.56 8.43 17.57
N ILE A 176 -1.84 9.54 16.89
CA ILE A 176 -0.89 10.66 16.80
C ILE A 176 -0.75 11.19 18.23
N PRO A 177 0.45 11.19 18.83
CA PRO A 177 0.66 11.80 20.13
C PRO A 177 0.30 13.28 20.04
N THR A 178 -0.73 13.71 20.75
CA THR A 178 -1.05 15.13 20.93
C THR A 178 0.02 15.80 21.79
N GLU A 179 0.24 17.10 21.62
CA GLU A 179 1.21 17.88 22.42
C GLU A 179 1.01 17.66 23.92
N GLU A 180 -0.25 17.63 24.39
CA GLU A 180 -0.60 17.31 25.77
C GLU A 180 -0.14 15.90 26.20
N SER A 181 -0.29 14.90 25.33
CA SER A 181 0.17 13.52 25.63
C SER A 181 1.69 13.43 25.71
N VAL A 182 2.40 14.24 24.93
CA VAL A 182 3.87 14.33 24.94
C VAL A 182 4.35 15.05 26.20
N GLU A 183 3.71 16.14 26.61
CA GLU A 183 4.02 16.85 27.86
C GLU A 183 3.76 15.97 29.09
N LEU A 184 2.65 15.22 29.09
CA LEU A 184 2.30 14.31 30.18
C LEU A 184 3.30 13.14 30.28
N GLN A 185 3.74 12.60 29.14
CA GLN A 185 4.84 11.62 29.10
C GLN A 185 6.16 12.21 29.60
N GLN A 186 6.50 13.45 29.24
CA GLN A 186 7.71 14.11 29.73
C GLN A 186 7.66 14.38 31.24
N GLN A 187 6.51 14.79 31.78
CA GLN A 187 6.32 14.96 33.22
C GLN A 187 6.39 13.63 33.97
N GLN A 188 5.83 12.55 33.41
CA GLN A 188 5.98 11.19 33.95
C GLN A 188 7.43 10.69 33.90
N ALA A 189 8.14 10.93 32.80
CA ALA A 189 9.56 10.56 32.68
C ALA A 189 10.44 11.32 33.69
N LYS A 190 10.15 12.61 33.92
CA LYS A 190 10.85 13.44 34.92
C LYS A 190 10.58 12.97 36.37
N THR A 191 9.37 12.49 36.66
CA THR A 191 9.05 11.96 38.00
C THR A 191 9.60 10.56 38.22
N MET A 192 9.71 9.73 37.18
CA MET A 192 10.32 8.40 37.27
C MET A 192 11.86 8.41 37.28
N ALA A 193 12.52 9.42 36.70
CA ALA A 193 13.98 9.56 36.81
C ALA A 193 14.47 9.79 38.25
N ALA A 194 13.58 10.21 39.17
CA ALA A 194 13.88 10.37 40.60
C ALA A 194 13.66 9.09 41.43
N ALA A 195 13.04 8.04 40.87
CA ALA A 195 12.71 6.81 41.58
C ALA A 195 13.18 5.57 40.80
N VAL A 196 14.35 5.07 41.19
CA VAL A 196 14.82 3.68 41.01
C VAL A 196 15.14 3.24 39.58
N ALA A 197 16.42 2.91 39.36
CA ALA A 197 16.92 2.14 38.23
C ALA A 197 16.23 0.77 38.15
N MET A 198 15.29 0.62 37.22
CA MET A 198 14.73 -0.66 36.80
C MET A 198 15.02 -0.86 35.30
N PRO A 199 15.26 -2.11 34.86
CA PRO A 199 15.68 -2.41 33.50
C PRO A 199 14.58 -2.05 32.49
N LEU A 200 15.03 -1.35 31.44
CA LEU A 200 14.25 -0.74 30.40
C LEU A 200 13.69 -1.79 29.43
N ASN A 201 12.57 -2.42 29.77
CA ASN A 201 11.75 -3.12 28.79
C ASN A 201 10.89 -2.09 28.06
N TYR A 202 11.30 -1.71 26.84
CA TYR A 202 10.51 -0.93 25.89
C TYR A 202 9.30 -1.72 25.39
N ALA A 203 8.33 -1.97 26.25
CA ALA A 203 6.99 -2.35 25.82
C ALA A 203 6.16 -1.06 25.77
N LEU A 204 5.92 -0.54 24.55
CA LEU A 204 4.97 0.56 24.34
C LEU A 204 3.62 0.15 24.98
N PRO A 205 3.11 0.91 25.96
CA PRO A 205 1.79 0.64 26.51
C PRO A 205 0.74 1.15 25.51
N GLY A 206 -0.01 0.23 24.89
CA GLY A 206 -1.28 0.60 24.26
C GLY A 206 -1.56 0.16 22.82
N SER A 207 -0.86 -0.84 22.28
CA SER A 207 -1.27 -1.48 21.02
C SER A 207 -1.31 -3.01 21.15
N ALA A 208 -2.19 -3.51 22.02
CA ALA A 208 -2.61 -4.91 21.98
C ALA A 208 -3.69 -5.12 20.90
N THR A 209 -3.53 -4.51 19.72
CA THR A 209 -4.22 -5.01 18.53
C THR A 209 -3.57 -6.35 18.21
N LYS A 210 -4.35 -7.42 18.18
CA LYS A 210 -3.83 -8.73 17.83
C LYS A 210 -3.05 -8.60 16.52
N PRO A 211 -1.85 -9.19 16.39
CA PRO A 211 -1.01 -9.07 15.19
C PRO A 211 -1.72 -9.49 13.88
N ASP A 212 -2.87 -10.14 13.99
CA ASP A 212 -3.69 -10.65 12.88
C ASP A 212 -4.71 -9.64 12.30
N ASP A 213 -4.89 -8.46 12.88
CA ASP A 213 -5.88 -7.48 12.39
C ASP A 213 -5.33 -6.53 11.29
N HIS A 214 -4.11 -6.76 10.82
CA HIS A 214 -3.47 -5.93 9.80
C HIS A 214 -3.70 -6.44 8.38
N LEU A 215 -3.66 -5.52 7.40
CA LEU A 215 -3.70 -5.84 5.97
C LEU A 215 -2.53 -6.76 5.59
N MET A 216 -2.76 -8.06 5.54
CA MET A 216 -1.72 -9.03 5.17
C MET A 216 -1.79 -9.34 3.65
N PRO A 217 -0.76 -8.99 2.87
CA PRO A 217 -0.70 -9.40 1.48
C PRO A 217 -0.67 -10.92 1.43
N THR A 218 -1.74 -11.51 0.92
CA THR A 218 -1.88 -12.96 0.89
C THR A 218 -1.26 -13.51 -0.39
N GLU A 219 -1.55 -12.86 -1.51
CA GLU A 219 -1.08 -13.30 -2.83
C GLU A 219 -0.80 -12.11 -3.75
N SER A 220 0.11 -12.34 -4.68
CA SER A 220 0.36 -11.46 -5.81
C SER A 220 0.48 -12.35 -7.04
N ILE A 221 -0.21 -11.95 -8.11
CA ILE A 221 -0.35 -12.71 -9.35
C ILE A 221 0.13 -11.82 -10.49
N ALA A 222 1.08 -12.30 -11.28
CA ALA A 222 1.47 -11.65 -12.51
C ALA A 222 0.43 -11.96 -13.59
N LEU A 223 -0.37 -10.97 -13.98
CA LEU A 223 -1.42 -11.12 -14.98
C LEU A 223 -0.93 -11.63 -16.35
N PRO A 224 0.28 -11.26 -16.84
CA PRO A 224 0.79 -11.78 -18.11
C PRO A 224 0.97 -13.31 -18.11
N ASN A 225 1.17 -13.91 -16.94
CA ASN A 225 1.35 -15.36 -16.77
C ASN A 225 0.06 -16.06 -16.33
N ALA A 226 -1.05 -15.32 -16.25
CA ALA A 226 -2.32 -15.83 -15.75
C ALA A 226 -3.29 -16.14 -16.89
N CYS A 227 -4.06 -17.21 -16.73
CA CYS A 227 -5.21 -17.58 -17.54
C CYS A 227 -6.48 -17.33 -16.73
N ILE A 228 -7.48 -16.70 -17.35
CA ILE A 228 -8.74 -16.36 -16.68
C ILE A 228 -9.84 -17.17 -17.36
N TYR A 229 -10.51 -18.01 -16.60
CA TYR A 229 -11.61 -18.84 -17.07
C TYR A 229 -12.91 -18.42 -16.38
N TYR A 230 -13.88 -18.01 -17.19
CA TYR A 230 -15.20 -17.64 -16.71
C TYR A 230 -16.26 -18.41 -17.49
N LYS A 231 -17.10 -19.14 -16.75
CA LYS A 231 -18.23 -19.86 -17.33
C LYS A 231 -19.50 -19.07 -17.05
N ASP A 232 -20.06 -18.49 -18.11
CA ASP A 232 -21.31 -17.76 -18.04
C ASP A 232 -22.46 -18.76 -17.76
N GLY A 233 -22.86 -18.84 -16.49
CA GLY A 233 -23.94 -19.69 -16.01
C GLY A 233 -24.94 -18.88 -15.19
N VAL A 234 -26.18 -19.36 -15.09
CA VAL A 234 -27.23 -18.70 -14.32
C VAL A 234 -26.80 -18.62 -12.85
N GLY A 235 -26.68 -17.40 -12.33
CA GLY A 235 -26.27 -17.13 -10.94
C GLY A 235 -24.77 -17.27 -10.64
N ASN A 236 -23.93 -17.54 -11.63
CA ASN A 236 -22.49 -17.68 -11.38
C ASN A 236 -21.74 -16.34 -11.54
N SER A 237 -21.36 -15.75 -10.41
CA SER A 237 -20.44 -14.60 -10.32
C SER A 237 -18.99 -15.01 -10.04
N ALA A 238 -18.70 -16.31 -10.02
CA ALA A 238 -17.36 -16.83 -9.78
C ALA A 238 -16.62 -17.10 -11.09
N PHE A 239 -15.32 -16.82 -11.07
CA PHE A 239 -14.38 -17.12 -12.14
C PHE A 239 -13.09 -17.71 -11.56
N GLU A 240 -12.32 -18.35 -12.42
CA GLU A 240 -11.09 -19.02 -12.07
C GLU A 240 -9.91 -18.25 -12.66
N ILE A 241 -8.88 -18.03 -11.84
CA ILE A 241 -7.57 -17.56 -12.30
C ILE A 241 -6.57 -18.70 -12.08
N THR A 242 -5.83 -19.02 -13.14
CA THR A 242 -4.70 -19.96 -13.08
C THR A 242 -3.43 -19.25 -13.51
N GLU A 243 -2.48 -19.11 -12.59
CA GLU A 243 -1.16 -18.55 -12.85
C GLU A 243 -0.14 -19.66 -13.10
N THR A 244 0.67 -19.52 -14.14
CA THR A 244 1.70 -20.51 -14.49
C THR A 244 3.08 -19.94 -14.27
N PHE A 245 3.87 -20.58 -13.42
CA PHE A 245 5.25 -20.22 -13.15
C PHE A 245 6.20 -21.23 -13.75
N VAL A 246 7.34 -20.76 -14.26
CA VAL A 246 8.46 -21.64 -14.60
C VAL A 246 9.19 -21.99 -13.30
N ALA A 247 9.26 -23.27 -12.97
CA ALA A 247 9.96 -23.73 -11.78
C ALA A 247 11.45 -23.37 -11.90
N LYS A 248 11.98 -22.69 -10.87
CA LYS A 248 13.41 -22.34 -10.77
C LYS A 248 14.05 -23.14 -9.64
N GLY A 249 15.31 -23.51 -9.81
CA GLY A 249 16.07 -24.26 -8.80
C GLY A 249 15.76 -25.76 -8.76
N ALA A 250 15.84 -26.36 -7.58
CA ALA A 250 15.72 -27.81 -7.37
C ALA A 250 14.35 -28.38 -7.79
N THR A 251 13.28 -27.59 -7.76
CA THR A 251 11.94 -27.99 -8.20
C THR A 251 11.86 -28.30 -9.70
N LYS A 252 12.79 -27.77 -10.51
CA LYS A 252 12.88 -28.03 -11.95
C LYS A 252 13.12 -29.51 -12.28
N VAL A 253 13.68 -30.27 -11.34
CA VAL A 253 13.99 -31.70 -11.54
C VAL A 253 12.70 -32.54 -11.65
N PHE A 254 11.61 -32.08 -11.04
CA PHE A 254 10.34 -32.81 -10.99
C PHE A 254 9.26 -32.22 -11.89
N SER A 255 9.23 -30.90 -12.06
CA SER A 255 8.30 -30.24 -12.99
C SER A 255 8.92 -29.00 -13.60
N LYS A 256 8.70 -28.80 -14.91
CA LYS A 256 9.18 -27.60 -15.62
C LYS A 256 8.37 -26.36 -15.26
N THR A 257 7.12 -26.56 -14.88
CA THR A 257 6.12 -25.51 -14.64
C THR A 257 5.28 -25.88 -13.43
N THR A 258 5.01 -24.90 -12.58
CA THR A 258 4.06 -25.00 -11.46
C THR A 258 2.86 -24.13 -11.77
N THR A 259 1.66 -24.69 -11.64
CA THR A 259 0.41 -23.95 -11.82
C THR A 259 -0.23 -23.68 -10.47
N ARG A 260 -0.71 -22.46 -10.27
CA ARG A 260 -1.49 -22.04 -9.11
C ARG A 260 -2.88 -21.68 -9.56
N LYS A 261 -3.89 -22.33 -8.99
CA LYS A 261 -5.29 -22.12 -9.32
C LYS A 261 -6.04 -21.51 -8.15
N MET A 262 -6.91 -20.54 -8.43
CA MET A 262 -7.76 -19.90 -7.43
C MET A 262 -9.11 -19.50 -8.01
N TYR A 263 -10.10 -19.41 -7.12
CA TYR A 263 -11.45 -19.00 -7.48
C TYR A 263 -11.76 -17.66 -6.85
N LEU A 264 -12.23 -16.72 -7.67
CA LEU A 264 -12.63 -15.38 -7.26
C LEU A 264 -14.10 -15.19 -7.61
N ARG A 265 -14.85 -14.49 -6.76
CA ARG A 265 -16.23 -14.09 -7.05
C ARG A 265 -16.48 -12.66 -6.63
N THR A 266 -17.31 -11.97 -7.41
CA THR A 266 -17.81 -10.63 -7.08
C THR A 266 -19.25 -10.70 -6.62
N LEU A 267 -19.78 -9.58 -6.10
CA LEU A 267 -21.18 -9.47 -5.67
C LEU A 267 -22.16 -9.86 -6.78
N ASN A 268 -22.02 -9.23 -7.95
CA ASN A 268 -22.90 -9.44 -9.10
C ASN A 268 -22.11 -9.89 -10.33
N LYS A 269 -22.83 -10.50 -11.28
CA LYS A 269 -22.31 -10.95 -12.58
C LYS A 269 -21.71 -9.82 -13.41
N GLU A 270 -22.36 -8.65 -13.42
CA GLU A 270 -21.88 -7.47 -14.16
C GLU A 270 -20.51 -7.01 -13.64
N HIS A 271 -20.36 -6.96 -12.32
CA HIS A 271 -19.10 -6.67 -11.67
C HIS A 271 -18.02 -7.72 -11.93
N THR A 272 -18.41 -8.98 -12.16
CA THR A 272 -17.49 -10.05 -12.58
C THR A 272 -16.98 -9.77 -13.99
N LYS A 273 -17.88 -9.45 -14.92
CA LYS A 273 -17.53 -9.18 -16.31
C LYS A 273 -16.63 -7.94 -16.45
N ASP A 274 -16.96 -6.87 -15.72
CA ASP A 274 -16.13 -5.65 -15.61
C ASP A 274 -14.73 -5.95 -15.05
N LEU A 275 -14.64 -6.76 -13.99
CA LEU A 275 -13.34 -7.13 -13.45
C LEU A 275 -12.55 -8.00 -14.44
N ILE A 276 -13.20 -8.97 -15.09
CA ILE A 276 -12.55 -9.83 -16.09
C ILE A 276 -12.05 -9.02 -17.27
N SER A 277 -12.82 -8.06 -17.79
CA SER A 277 -12.37 -7.23 -18.91
C SER A 277 -11.14 -6.40 -18.54
N ILE A 278 -11.11 -5.84 -17.33
CA ILE A 278 -9.95 -5.13 -16.79
C ILE A 278 -8.74 -6.08 -16.68
N LEU A 279 -8.92 -7.26 -16.09
CA LEU A 279 -7.83 -8.22 -15.92
C LEU A 279 -7.31 -8.76 -17.25
N GLN A 280 -8.16 -8.90 -18.26
CA GLN A 280 -7.78 -9.33 -19.60
C GLN A 280 -7.07 -8.21 -20.39
N ALA A 281 -7.47 -6.95 -20.20
CA ALA A 281 -6.82 -5.80 -20.82
C ALA A 281 -5.39 -5.56 -20.31
N ASN A 282 -5.08 -6.01 -19.09
CA ASN A 282 -3.77 -5.85 -18.45
C ASN A 282 -2.88 -7.12 -18.52
N LYS A 283 -3.17 -8.07 -19.41
CA LYS A 283 -2.26 -9.19 -19.68
C LYS A 283 -1.23 -8.84 -20.73
#